data_AF-A0A845PLE1-F1
#
_entry.id   AF-A0A845PLE1-F1
#
_cell.length_a   1.000
_cell.length_b   1.000
_cell.length_c   1.000
_cell.angle_alpha   90.00
_cell.angle_beta   90.00
_cell.angle_gamma   90.00
#
_symmetry.space_group_name_H-M   'P 1'
#
loop_
_entity.id
_entity.type
_entity.pdbx_description
1 polymer ?
#
loop_
_entity_poly.entity_id
_entity_poly.type
_entity_poly.pdbx_seq_one_letter_code
_entity_poly.pdbx_strand_id
1 'polypeptide(L)'
;MPKVYARLKIKESKNILNFSKFSFVATFVTNKGRVGATKKLPMQPNGLGSEAYFELNKEEDAEKTTVSFRIFLPSGTEYSPNVKIYGHIYTREVGSKPLITEYQLKLFQDKTEQEEKHKVRNRTVPTTYTVPEGLRMVAYLRNEIKTAGAKNDIDPQIVASIVFEEKMHGVWAYRKNLLSFYLNLGEVYPHNSYGFGEMQVGLAAELMNIDKTNPDWLYEVFVVICTDATVAMDLVAKNVVRGGNILGRKLTLQESTVFYNAGEKALNSWIKGEIPKKRLEKAVYARSWKWQEAIKLALNGDVIAIPDGCEGTCRADPELQVETWKFDPSLKLSL
;
A
#
# COMPACT_ATOMS: atom_id res chain seq x y z
N MET A 1 -3.61 44.53 -3.91
CA MET A 1 -4.07 44.02 -2.60
C MET A 1 -2.88 43.38 -1.90
N PRO A 2 -2.71 43.56 -0.58
CA PRO A 2 -1.63 42.93 0.17
C PRO A 2 -1.75 41.40 0.09
N LYS A 3 -0.61 40.71 0.06
CA LYS A 3 -0.54 39.24 -0.02
C LYS A 3 0.25 38.71 1.17
N VAL A 4 -0.25 37.62 1.75
CA VAL A 4 0.53 36.78 2.67
C VAL A 4 0.97 35.54 1.93
N TYR A 5 2.19 35.11 2.24
CA TYR A 5 2.83 33.96 1.62
C TYR A 5 3.13 32.91 2.68
N ALA A 6 3.16 31.65 2.27
CA ALA A 6 3.56 30.55 3.12
C ALA A 6 4.32 29.51 2.29
N ARG A 7 5.28 28.83 2.92
CA ARG A 7 6.05 27.79 2.24
C ARG A 7 6.30 26.61 3.18
N LEU A 8 6.10 25.41 2.67
CA LEU A 8 6.33 24.15 3.38
C LEU A 8 7.60 23.49 2.85
N LYS A 9 8.41 22.93 3.75
CA LYS A 9 9.50 22.01 3.42
C LYS A 9 9.33 20.75 4.24
N ILE A 10 9.23 19.60 3.57
CA ILE A 10 9.38 18.32 4.27
C ILE A 10 10.87 18.13 4.51
N LYS A 11 11.27 18.26 5.78
CA LYS A 11 12.64 18.01 6.20
C LYS A 11 12.84 16.51 6.25
N GLU A 12 13.85 16.03 5.52
CA GLU A 12 14.49 14.73 5.65
C GLU A 12 13.60 13.68 6.32
N SER A 13 12.56 13.21 5.61
CA SER A 13 12.09 11.88 5.93
C SER A 13 13.31 10.99 5.77
N LYS A 14 13.80 10.39 6.86
CA LYS A 14 14.91 9.42 6.81
C LYS A 14 14.66 8.33 5.76
N ASN A 15 13.40 8.23 5.33
CA ASN A 15 12.77 7.17 4.60
C ASN A 15 12.40 7.49 3.16
N ILE A 16 12.42 8.75 2.70
CA ILE A 16 12.00 9.11 1.33
C ILE A 16 13.11 9.83 0.58
N LEU A 17 13.46 9.33 -0.62
CA LEU A 17 14.50 9.91 -1.48
C LEU A 17 14.01 11.12 -2.27
N ASN A 18 12.75 11.09 -2.71
CA ASN A 18 12.23 12.01 -3.70
C ASN A 18 10.78 12.40 -3.39
N PHE A 19 10.57 13.68 -3.11
CA PHE A 19 9.25 14.24 -2.83
C PHE A 19 8.55 14.84 -4.04
N SER A 20 9.11 14.73 -5.26
CA SER A 20 8.52 15.34 -6.47
C SER A 20 7.10 14.88 -6.79
N LYS A 21 6.71 13.69 -6.32
CA LYS A 21 5.37 13.12 -6.48
C LYS A 21 4.40 13.54 -5.37
N PHE A 22 4.88 14.19 -4.32
CA PHE A 22 4.05 14.70 -3.23
C PHE A 22 3.46 16.06 -3.60
N SER A 23 2.35 16.39 -2.97
CA SER A 23 1.75 17.71 -3.07
C SER A 23 1.23 18.18 -1.72
N PHE A 24 0.88 19.45 -1.60
CA PHE A 24 0.29 19.99 -0.39
C PHE A 24 -0.78 21.04 -0.69
N VAL A 25 -1.67 21.26 0.26
CA VAL A 25 -2.63 22.38 0.27
C VAL A 25 -2.35 23.25 1.48
N ALA A 26 -2.24 24.56 1.26
CA ALA A 26 -2.18 25.55 2.34
C ALA A 26 -3.57 26.13 2.56
N THR A 27 -4.02 26.18 3.82
CA THR A 27 -5.27 26.82 4.23
C THR A 27 -4.95 28.00 5.13
N PHE A 28 -5.32 29.19 4.68
CA PHE A 28 -5.15 30.46 5.38
C PHE A 28 -6.43 30.83 6.11
N VAL A 29 -6.30 31.38 7.32
CA VAL A 29 -7.42 31.92 8.11
C VAL A 29 -7.02 33.31 8.60
N THR A 30 -7.74 34.34 8.16
CA THR A 30 -7.46 35.72 8.54
C THR A 30 -8.02 36.04 9.92
N ASN A 31 -7.59 37.17 10.48
CA ASN A 31 -8.11 37.71 11.74
C ASN A 31 -9.61 38.07 11.70
N LYS A 32 -10.20 38.16 10.50
CA LYS A 32 -11.63 38.39 10.28
C LYS A 32 -12.41 37.08 10.05
N GLY A 33 -11.74 35.93 10.19
CA GLY A 33 -12.35 34.60 10.03
C GLY A 33 -12.52 34.16 8.58
N ARG A 34 -11.98 34.90 7.60
CA ARG A 34 -12.03 34.49 6.20
C ARG A 34 -11.06 33.34 5.96
N VAL A 35 -11.57 32.28 5.35
CA VAL A 35 -10.80 31.07 5.06
C VAL A 35 -10.55 30.97 3.56
N GLY A 36 -9.32 30.65 3.18
CA GLY A 36 -8.98 30.35 1.79
C GLY A 36 -7.98 29.21 1.71
N ALA A 37 -8.20 28.28 0.79
CA ALA A 37 -7.30 27.17 0.53
C ALA A 37 -6.70 27.28 -0.87
N THR A 38 -5.45 26.91 -1.01
CA THR A 38 -4.82 26.76 -2.33
C THR A 38 -5.36 25.53 -3.04
N LYS A 39 -5.15 25.45 -4.35
CA LYS A 39 -5.12 24.15 -5.04
C LYS A 39 -3.95 23.31 -4.52
N LYS A 40 -3.90 22.02 -4.88
CA LYS A 40 -2.73 21.17 -4.61
C LYS A 40 -1.50 21.79 -5.28
N LEU A 41 -0.49 22.11 -4.48
CA LEU A 41 0.78 22.68 -4.91
C LEU A 41 1.86 21.59 -4.92
N PRO A 42 2.74 21.56 -5.94
CA PRO A 42 3.76 20.54 -6.05
C PRO A 42 4.92 20.76 -5.06
N MET A 43 5.71 19.70 -4.89
CA MET A 43 6.96 19.72 -4.13
C MET A 43 8.15 19.43 -5.03
N GLN A 44 9.30 20.01 -4.70
CA GLN A 44 10.57 19.68 -5.33
C GLN A 44 11.10 18.34 -4.79
N PRO A 45 12.03 17.66 -5.50
CA PRO A 45 12.60 16.38 -5.04
C PRO A 45 13.17 16.43 -3.62
N ASN A 46 13.75 17.56 -3.22
CA ASN A 46 14.32 17.81 -1.89
C ASN A 46 13.28 18.12 -0.79
N GLY A 47 11.99 17.99 -1.08
CA GLY A 47 10.89 18.25 -0.13
C GLY A 47 10.46 19.71 -0.03
N LEU A 48 11.07 20.65 -0.76
CA LEU A 48 10.68 22.05 -0.75
C LEU A 48 9.43 22.28 -1.60
N GLY A 49 8.34 22.69 -0.98
CA GLY A 49 7.08 23.05 -1.64
C GLY A 49 7.18 24.34 -2.46
N SER A 50 6.30 24.47 -3.46
CA SER A 50 6.01 25.76 -4.08
C SER A 50 5.56 26.80 -3.04
N GLU A 51 5.69 28.08 -3.37
CA GLU A 51 5.17 29.13 -2.49
C GLU A 51 3.65 29.23 -2.64
N ALA A 52 2.93 29.18 -1.52
CA ALA A 52 1.51 29.45 -1.43
C ALA A 52 1.28 30.93 -1.12
N TYR A 53 0.18 31.52 -1.60
CA TYR A 53 -0.19 32.87 -1.23
C TYR A 53 -1.70 33.01 -1.06
N PHE A 54 -2.09 34.04 -0.31
CA PHE A 54 -3.47 34.45 -0.12
C PHE A 54 -3.57 35.98 -0.18
N GLU A 55 -4.54 36.48 -0.96
CA GLU A 55 -4.77 37.91 -1.09
C GLU A 55 -5.66 38.40 0.06
N LEU A 56 -5.23 39.48 0.72
CA LEU A 56 -5.94 40.08 1.84
C LEU A 56 -6.82 41.26 1.40
N ASN A 57 -7.98 41.37 2.03
CA ASN A 57 -8.83 42.54 1.95
C ASN A 57 -8.22 43.71 2.74
N LYS A 58 -8.68 44.94 2.48
CA LYS A 58 -8.12 46.16 3.10
C LYS A 58 -8.13 46.15 4.64
N GLU A 59 -9.07 45.45 5.27
CA GLU A 59 -9.24 45.40 6.73
C GLU A 59 -8.58 44.19 7.40
N GLU A 60 -7.93 43.32 6.61
CA GLU A 60 -7.31 42.11 7.12
C GLU A 60 -5.83 42.31 7.40
N ASP A 61 -5.40 41.76 8.53
CA ASP A 61 -4.07 41.92 9.05
C ASP A 61 -3.22 40.70 8.68
N ALA A 62 -2.11 40.97 7.99
CA ALA A 62 -1.16 39.94 7.59
C ALA A 62 -0.59 39.20 8.80
N GLU A 63 -0.20 39.91 9.86
CA GLU A 63 0.50 39.32 11.01
C GLU A 63 -0.43 38.43 11.86
N LYS A 64 -1.73 38.68 11.78
CA LYS A 64 -2.76 37.90 12.50
C LYS A 64 -3.41 36.83 11.63
N THR A 65 -2.88 36.59 10.44
CA THR A 65 -3.32 35.49 9.57
C THR A 65 -2.56 34.22 9.93
N THR A 66 -3.25 33.09 10.00
CA THR A 66 -2.65 31.78 10.27
C THR A 66 -2.67 30.91 9.02
N VAL A 67 -1.75 29.95 8.94
CA VAL A 67 -1.73 28.95 7.87
C VAL A 67 -1.59 27.56 8.45
N SER A 68 -2.30 26.61 7.83
CA SER A 68 -2.11 25.18 8.06
C SER A 68 -1.90 24.44 6.74
N PHE A 69 -1.20 23.32 6.80
CA PHE A 69 -0.84 22.51 5.65
C PHE A 69 -1.45 21.12 5.74
N ARG A 70 -1.90 20.62 4.59
CA ARG A 70 -2.25 19.21 4.37
C ARG A 70 -1.32 18.65 3.30
N ILE A 71 -0.68 17.53 3.60
CA ILE A 71 0.26 16.86 2.69
C ILE A 71 -0.49 15.73 2.00
N PHE A 72 -0.23 15.52 0.72
CA PHE A 72 -0.80 14.44 -0.06
C PHE A 72 0.33 13.56 -0.60
N LEU A 73 0.14 12.25 -0.45
CA LEU A 73 0.99 11.20 -0.98
C LEU A 73 0.90 11.14 -2.52
N PRO A 74 1.78 10.41 -3.23
CA PRO A 74 1.76 10.27 -4.68
C PRO A 74 0.37 9.98 -5.27
N SER A 75 -0.38 9.06 -4.68
CA SER A 75 -1.75 8.68 -5.09
C SER A 75 -2.76 9.83 -5.00
N GLY A 76 -2.41 10.91 -4.31
CA GLY A 76 -3.29 12.01 -3.96
C GLY A 76 -4.06 11.80 -2.67
N THR A 77 -3.84 10.68 -1.96
CA THR A 77 -4.36 10.41 -0.62
C THR A 77 -3.79 11.42 0.38
N GLU A 78 -4.65 11.99 1.23
CA GLU A 78 -4.22 12.91 2.29
C GLU A 78 -3.41 12.14 3.34
N TYR A 79 -2.18 12.57 3.58
CA TYR A 79 -1.45 12.13 4.77
C TYR A 79 -2.14 12.77 5.98
N SER A 80 -2.72 11.91 6.82
CA SER A 80 -3.44 12.33 8.02
C SER A 80 -2.55 12.16 9.26
N PRO A 81 -1.76 13.17 9.64
CA PRO A 81 -1.02 13.13 10.90
C PRO A 81 -1.98 13.22 12.09
N ASN A 82 -1.56 12.70 13.23
CA ASN A 82 -2.30 12.86 14.50
C ASN A 82 -2.42 14.33 14.94
N VAL A 83 -1.60 15.23 14.37
CA VAL A 83 -1.56 16.66 14.71
C VAL A 83 -1.56 17.50 13.44
N LYS A 84 -2.42 18.53 13.40
CA LYS A 84 -2.46 19.50 12.29
C LYS A 84 -1.11 20.21 12.12
N ILE A 85 -0.70 20.43 10.87
CA ILE A 85 0.56 21.08 10.53
C ILE A 85 0.31 22.58 10.42
N TYR A 86 0.48 23.32 11.51
CA TYR A 86 0.50 24.78 11.47
C TYR A 86 1.85 25.28 10.97
N GLY A 87 1.84 26.42 10.28
CA GLY A 87 3.06 26.97 9.72
C GLY A 87 3.19 28.46 9.84
N HIS A 88 4.29 28.93 9.28
CA HIS A 88 4.67 30.32 9.23
C HIS A 88 4.17 30.97 7.95
N ILE A 89 3.70 32.20 8.10
CA ILE A 89 3.42 33.12 7.01
C ILE A 89 4.50 34.20 6.94
N TYR A 90 4.60 34.88 5.80
CA TYR A 90 5.42 36.07 5.63
C TYR A 90 4.84 37.00 4.56
N THR A 91 5.26 38.26 4.60
CA THR A 91 5.05 39.25 3.52
C THR A 91 6.35 39.41 2.74
N ARG A 92 6.25 39.81 1.47
CA ARG A 92 7.44 40.08 0.64
C ARG A 92 7.83 41.55 0.78
N GLU A 93 8.76 41.83 1.66
CA GLU A 93 9.50 43.11 1.66
C GLU A 93 10.76 42.99 0.79
N VAL A 94 11.22 44.10 0.22
CA VAL A 94 12.43 44.12 -0.62
C VAL A 94 13.61 43.56 0.17
N GLY A 95 14.20 42.46 -0.30
CA GLY A 95 15.35 41.81 0.35
C GLY A 95 15.01 40.78 1.45
N SER A 96 13.73 40.58 1.78
CA SER A 96 13.31 39.57 2.77
C SER A 96 13.50 38.13 2.27
N LYS A 97 13.94 37.23 3.16
CA LYS A 97 14.04 35.79 2.87
C LYS A 97 12.71 35.10 3.18
N PRO A 98 12.26 34.13 2.35
CA PRO A 98 11.08 33.32 2.65
C PRO A 98 11.18 32.64 4.03
N LEU A 99 10.13 32.77 4.84
CA LEU A 99 10.00 31.99 6.07
C LEU A 99 9.44 30.60 5.72
N ILE A 100 10.21 29.55 6.03
CA ILE A 100 9.90 28.18 5.63
C ILE A 100 9.38 27.40 6.84
N THR A 101 8.19 26.84 6.72
CA THR A 101 7.66 25.86 7.67
C THR A 101 8.30 24.52 7.38
N GLU A 102 8.96 23.93 8.38
CA GLU A 102 9.60 22.63 8.24
C GLU A 102 8.79 21.55 8.95
N TYR A 103 8.58 20.42 8.28
CA TYR A 103 7.80 19.30 8.81
C TYR A 103 8.51 17.96 8.57
N GLN A 104 8.48 17.07 9.56
CA GLN A 104 9.05 15.73 9.45
C GLN A 104 7.93 14.72 9.14
N LEU A 105 7.95 14.15 7.93
CA LEU A 105 6.97 13.16 7.50
C LEU A 105 7.30 11.77 8.07
N LYS A 106 6.39 11.23 8.89
CA LYS A 106 6.50 9.90 9.50
C LYS A 106 5.49 8.94 8.85
N LEU A 107 5.94 8.18 7.85
CA LEU A 107 5.15 7.13 7.18
C LEU A 107 5.33 5.75 7.80
N PHE A 108 6.48 5.52 8.44
CA PHE A 108 6.85 4.24 9.04
C PHE A 108 7.28 4.48 10.48
N GLN A 109 7.06 3.49 11.36
CA GLN A 109 7.52 3.57 12.75
C GLN A 109 9.05 3.50 12.80
N ASP A 110 9.66 4.45 13.50
CA ASP A 110 11.08 4.37 13.86
C ASP A 110 11.25 3.25 14.91
N LYS A 111 12.27 2.39 14.78
CA LYS A 111 12.65 1.49 15.89
C LYS A 111 13.14 2.34 17.08
N THR A 112 12.77 1.95 18.29
CA THR A 112 13.32 2.52 19.53
C THR A 112 14.82 2.30 19.59
N GLU A 113 15.57 3.38 19.87
CA GLU A 113 17.02 3.39 20.06
C GLU A 113 17.44 2.50 21.24
N GLN A 114 17.73 1.23 20.97
CA GLN A 114 18.66 0.45 21.78
C GLN A 114 19.62 -0.26 20.84
N GLU A 115 20.57 0.51 20.26
CA GLU A 115 21.88 0.00 19.77
C GLU A 115 22.78 1.07 19.10
N GLU A 116 22.53 2.38 19.24
CA GLU A 116 23.43 3.40 18.66
C GLU A 116 24.55 3.90 19.59
N LYS A 117 24.69 3.38 20.82
CA LYS A 117 25.68 3.93 21.77
C LYS A 117 27.16 3.75 21.40
N HIS A 118 27.51 2.91 20.42
CA HIS A 118 28.92 2.64 20.09
C HIS A 118 29.25 2.52 18.59
N LYS A 119 28.52 3.18 17.68
CA LYS A 119 28.93 3.24 16.26
C LYS A 119 29.57 4.59 15.93
N VAL A 120 30.85 4.55 15.58
CA VAL A 120 31.58 5.65 14.94
C VAL A 120 30.76 6.11 13.73
N ARG A 121 30.58 7.42 13.55
CA ARG A 121 29.90 8.05 12.39
C ARG A 121 30.68 7.80 11.09
N ASN A 122 30.68 6.56 10.63
CA ASN A 122 30.95 6.27 9.22
C ASN A 122 29.73 6.71 8.43
N ARG A 123 29.93 7.38 7.28
CA ARG A 123 28.86 7.73 6.33
C ARG A 123 27.96 6.52 6.13
N THR A 124 26.78 6.54 6.74
CA THR A 124 25.81 5.46 6.60
C THR A 124 25.20 5.60 5.22
N VAL A 125 25.58 4.73 4.28
CA VAL A 125 24.91 4.66 2.97
C VAL A 125 23.48 4.19 3.24
N PRO A 126 22.45 4.97 2.87
CA PRO A 126 21.08 4.55 3.09
C PRO A 126 20.79 3.25 2.33
N THR A 127 20.14 2.29 3.00
CA THR A 127 19.68 1.07 2.35
C THR A 127 18.43 1.39 1.54
N THR A 128 18.45 1.06 0.25
CA THR A 128 17.26 1.14 -0.61
C THR A 128 16.78 -0.26 -0.92
N TYR A 129 15.45 -0.45 -0.94
CA TYR A 129 14.85 -1.72 -1.30
C TYR A 129 14.24 -1.59 -2.68
N THR A 130 14.53 -2.57 -3.55
CA THR A 130 13.75 -2.74 -4.77
C THR A 130 12.30 -2.96 -4.39
N VAL A 131 11.38 -2.24 -5.05
CA VAL A 131 9.95 -2.40 -4.81
C VAL A 131 9.53 -3.85 -5.10
N PRO A 132 9.00 -4.59 -4.11
CA PRO A 132 8.47 -5.92 -4.35
C PRO A 132 7.28 -5.84 -5.30
N GLU A 133 7.20 -6.78 -6.23
CA GLU A 133 6.06 -6.85 -7.17
C GLU A 133 4.73 -7.08 -6.45
N GLY A 134 4.77 -7.70 -5.27
CA GLY A 134 3.61 -7.83 -4.38
C GLY A 134 3.00 -6.47 -4.00
N LEU A 135 3.82 -5.43 -3.75
CA LEU A 135 3.29 -4.09 -3.44
C LEU A 135 2.59 -3.48 -4.67
N ARG A 136 3.17 -3.67 -5.86
CA ARG A 136 2.57 -3.20 -7.11
C ARG A 136 1.24 -3.89 -7.36
N MET A 137 1.17 -5.21 -7.14
CA MET A 137 -0.07 -5.98 -7.29
C MET A 137 -1.14 -5.59 -6.25
N VAL A 138 -0.76 -5.31 -5.00
CA VAL A 138 -1.70 -4.77 -4.01
C VAL A 138 -2.23 -3.40 -4.44
N ALA A 139 -1.35 -2.50 -4.89
CA ALA A 139 -1.76 -1.18 -5.35
C ALA A 139 -2.65 -1.25 -6.59
N TYR A 140 -2.36 -2.17 -7.48
CA TYR A 140 -3.16 -2.48 -8.66
C TYR A 140 -4.56 -2.98 -8.28
N LEU A 141 -4.66 -4.00 -7.41
CA LEU A 141 -5.91 -4.69 -7.06
C LEU A 141 -6.67 -3.98 -5.92
N ARG A 142 -6.28 -2.76 -5.56
CA ARG A 142 -6.71 -2.09 -4.33
C ARG A 142 -8.23 -1.96 -4.20
N ASN A 143 -8.94 -1.78 -5.30
CA ASN A 143 -10.39 -1.60 -5.29
C ASN A 143 -11.10 -2.95 -5.09
N GLU A 144 -10.67 -3.97 -5.81
CA GLU A 144 -11.16 -5.34 -5.73
C GLU A 144 -10.88 -5.93 -4.35
N ILE A 145 -9.69 -5.70 -3.80
CA ILE A 145 -9.31 -6.08 -2.44
C ILE A 145 -10.23 -5.42 -1.41
N LYS A 146 -10.42 -4.09 -1.48
CA LYS A 146 -11.30 -3.35 -0.56
C LYS A 146 -12.75 -3.84 -0.65
N THR A 147 -13.23 -4.09 -1.86
CA THR A 147 -14.57 -4.60 -2.13
C THR A 147 -14.76 -6.00 -1.57
N ALA A 148 -13.81 -6.90 -1.82
CA ALA A 148 -13.83 -8.27 -1.30
C ALA A 148 -13.80 -8.30 0.23
N GLY A 149 -12.94 -7.49 0.85
CA GLY A 149 -12.87 -7.35 2.30
C GLY A 149 -14.18 -6.89 2.91
N ALA A 150 -14.75 -5.79 2.38
CA ALA A 150 -16.03 -5.25 2.83
C ALA A 150 -17.19 -6.25 2.64
N LYS A 151 -17.26 -6.91 1.48
CA LYS A 151 -18.32 -7.89 1.15
C LYS A 151 -18.31 -9.10 2.09
N ASN A 152 -17.13 -9.52 2.54
CA ASN A 152 -16.95 -10.73 3.35
C ASN A 152 -16.68 -10.42 4.84
N ASP A 153 -16.82 -9.16 5.27
CA ASP A 153 -16.58 -8.72 6.65
C ASP A 153 -15.18 -9.11 7.19
N ILE A 154 -14.15 -8.93 6.36
CA ILE A 154 -12.75 -9.11 6.72
C ILE A 154 -11.95 -7.83 6.44
N ASP A 155 -10.87 -7.62 7.21
CA ASP A 155 -9.97 -6.50 6.97
C ASP A 155 -9.31 -6.63 5.58
N PRO A 156 -9.46 -5.64 4.67
CA PRO A 156 -8.82 -5.65 3.36
C PRO A 156 -7.29 -5.85 3.42
N GLN A 157 -6.64 -5.47 4.52
CA GLN A 157 -5.21 -5.68 4.73
C GLN A 157 -4.83 -7.18 4.78
N ILE A 158 -5.76 -8.06 5.17
CA ILE A 158 -5.56 -9.52 5.14
C ILE A 158 -5.47 -10.00 3.69
N VAL A 159 -6.44 -9.63 2.86
CA VAL A 159 -6.47 -10.00 1.43
C VAL A 159 -5.24 -9.42 0.72
N ALA A 160 -4.88 -8.16 1.03
CA ALA A 160 -3.68 -7.52 0.50
C ALA A 160 -2.39 -8.24 0.90
N SER A 161 -2.30 -8.72 2.14
CA SER A 161 -1.14 -9.49 2.61
C SER A 161 -1.00 -10.79 1.86
N ILE A 162 -2.09 -11.53 1.62
CA ILE A 162 -2.08 -12.75 0.82
C ILE A 162 -1.63 -12.45 -0.62
N VAL A 163 -2.22 -11.45 -1.28
CA VAL A 163 -1.82 -11.02 -2.64
C VAL A 163 -0.33 -10.67 -2.70
N PHE A 164 0.16 -9.94 -1.70
CA PHE A 164 1.58 -9.59 -1.62
C PHE A 164 2.47 -10.83 -1.57
N GLU A 165 2.14 -11.83 -0.74
CA GLU A 165 2.95 -13.04 -0.56
C GLU A 165 3.05 -13.87 -1.82
N GLU A 166 1.91 -14.05 -2.49
CA GLU A 166 1.77 -14.84 -3.71
C GLU A 166 2.49 -14.16 -4.88
N LYS A 167 2.48 -12.82 -4.92
CA LYS A 167 3.04 -12.04 -6.05
C LYS A 167 4.36 -11.36 -5.75
N MET A 168 4.99 -11.62 -4.60
CA MET A 168 6.20 -10.93 -4.14
C MET A 168 7.32 -10.91 -5.20
N HIS A 169 7.49 -12.00 -5.95
CA HIS A 169 8.53 -12.17 -6.98
C HIS A 169 8.03 -11.97 -8.42
N GLY A 170 6.83 -11.38 -8.61
CA GLY A 170 6.38 -10.85 -9.88
C GLY A 170 5.35 -11.66 -10.66
N VAL A 171 4.82 -10.98 -11.69
CA VAL A 171 3.89 -11.49 -12.70
C VAL A 171 4.49 -12.64 -13.52
N TRP A 172 5.77 -12.97 -13.36
CA TRP A 172 6.32 -14.25 -13.83
C TRP A 172 5.61 -15.47 -13.21
N ALA A 173 4.85 -15.32 -12.12
CA ALA A 173 3.88 -16.32 -11.66
C ALA A 173 2.69 -16.50 -12.64
N TYR A 174 2.22 -15.45 -13.32
CA TYR A 174 1.22 -15.57 -14.39
C TYR A 174 1.79 -16.29 -15.63
N ARG A 175 3.05 -16.01 -16.01
CA ARG A 175 3.73 -16.82 -17.04
C ARG A 175 3.98 -18.25 -16.59
N LYS A 176 4.15 -18.53 -15.29
CA LYS A 176 4.15 -19.88 -14.74
C LYS A 176 2.78 -20.55 -14.80
N ASN A 177 1.68 -19.80 -14.64
CA ASN A 177 0.33 -20.32 -14.81
C ASN A 177 0.06 -20.71 -16.27
N LEU A 178 0.48 -19.85 -17.21
CA LEU A 178 0.44 -20.14 -18.64
C LEU A 178 1.37 -21.30 -19.02
N LEU A 179 2.61 -21.30 -18.52
CA LEU A 179 3.57 -22.37 -18.76
C LEU A 179 3.14 -23.68 -18.11
N SER A 180 2.54 -23.67 -16.91
CA SER A 180 1.98 -24.86 -16.26
C SER A 180 0.79 -25.40 -17.05
N PHE A 181 -0.07 -24.53 -17.58
CA PHE A 181 -1.13 -24.93 -18.50
C PHE A 181 -0.55 -25.59 -19.76
N TYR A 182 0.46 -24.98 -20.40
CA TYR A 182 1.13 -25.56 -21.57
C TYR A 182 1.91 -26.85 -21.26
N LEU A 183 2.58 -26.94 -20.10
CA LEU A 183 3.33 -28.13 -19.65
C LEU A 183 2.40 -29.29 -19.28
N ASN A 184 1.17 -29.00 -18.85
CA ASN A 184 0.11 -29.99 -18.65
C ASN A 184 -0.68 -30.27 -19.94
N LEU A 185 -0.14 -29.92 -21.12
CA LEU A 185 -0.81 -30.13 -22.43
C LEU A 185 -2.19 -29.45 -22.55
N GLY A 186 -2.45 -28.41 -21.76
CA GLY A 186 -3.75 -27.73 -21.71
C GLY A 186 -4.72 -28.29 -20.66
N GLU A 187 -4.32 -29.27 -19.84
CA GLU A 187 -5.17 -29.81 -18.78
C GLU A 187 -5.13 -28.98 -17.48
N VAL A 188 -6.32 -28.73 -16.92
CA VAL A 188 -6.52 -28.03 -15.65
C VAL A 188 -6.83 -29.05 -14.55
N TYR A 189 -6.05 -29.04 -13.46
CA TYR A 189 -6.26 -29.94 -12.33
C TYR A 189 -6.80 -29.20 -11.09
N PRO A 190 -7.69 -29.83 -10.29
CA PRO A 190 -8.33 -29.18 -9.14
C PRO A 190 -7.36 -28.77 -8.03
N HIS A 191 -6.20 -29.43 -7.91
CA HIS A 191 -5.24 -29.17 -6.84
C HIS A 191 -4.20 -28.10 -7.20
N ASN A 192 -4.18 -27.64 -8.45
CA ASN A 192 -3.26 -26.60 -8.89
C ASN A 192 -3.80 -25.22 -8.55
N SER A 193 -2.90 -24.30 -8.22
CA SER A 193 -3.18 -22.91 -7.90
C SER A 193 -2.91 -22.00 -9.08
N TYR A 194 -3.82 -21.05 -9.36
CA TYR A 194 -3.66 -20.09 -10.45
C TYR A 194 -4.24 -18.71 -10.13
N GLY A 195 -4.08 -17.78 -11.06
CA GLY A 195 -4.77 -16.50 -11.08
C GLY A 195 -4.23 -15.46 -10.11
N PHE A 196 -5.00 -14.40 -9.86
CA PHE A 196 -4.55 -13.25 -9.07
C PHE A 196 -4.23 -13.60 -7.62
N GLY A 197 -4.95 -14.57 -7.05
CA GLY A 197 -4.75 -15.02 -5.67
C GLY A 197 -3.95 -16.32 -5.51
N GLU A 198 -3.45 -16.95 -6.59
CA GLU A 198 -2.89 -18.32 -6.51
C GLU A 198 -3.85 -19.32 -5.84
N MET A 199 -5.14 -19.21 -6.20
CA MET A 199 -6.21 -20.03 -5.62
C MET A 199 -6.24 -21.41 -6.28
N GLN A 200 -6.40 -22.46 -5.47
CA GLN A 200 -6.60 -23.82 -5.97
C GLN A 200 -7.92 -23.93 -6.76
N VAL A 201 -7.89 -24.46 -7.98
CA VAL A 201 -9.08 -24.49 -8.88
C VAL A 201 -10.25 -25.23 -8.24
N GLY A 202 -10.01 -26.38 -7.62
CA GLY A 202 -11.06 -27.17 -6.97
C GLY A 202 -11.72 -26.42 -5.81
N LEU A 203 -10.91 -25.74 -5.00
CA LEU A 203 -11.41 -24.90 -3.91
C LEU A 203 -12.15 -23.67 -4.43
N ALA A 204 -11.65 -23.02 -5.49
CA ALA A 204 -12.36 -21.93 -6.14
C ALA A 204 -13.74 -22.38 -6.63
N ALA A 205 -13.82 -23.54 -7.28
CA ALA A 205 -15.08 -24.10 -7.76
C ALA A 205 -16.09 -24.35 -6.62
N GLU A 206 -15.61 -24.87 -5.48
CA GLU A 206 -16.42 -25.05 -4.27
C GLU A 206 -16.92 -23.71 -3.72
N LEU A 207 -16.04 -22.70 -3.60
CA LEU A 207 -16.39 -21.37 -3.09
C LEU A 207 -17.28 -20.56 -4.06
N MET A 208 -17.31 -20.94 -5.34
CA MET A 208 -18.20 -20.40 -6.38
C MET A 208 -19.51 -21.18 -6.51
N ASN A 209 -19.66 -22.34 -5.87
CA ASN A 209 -20.77 -23.28 -6.06
C ASN A 209 -20.96 -23.68 -7.54
N ILE A 210 -19.86 -23.99 -8.23
CA ILE A 210 -19.89 -24.37 -9.65
C ILE A 210 -20.57 -25.73 -9.82
N ASP A 211 -21.40 -25.83 -10.85
CA ASP A 211 -22.02 -27.08 -11.26
C ASP A 211 -20.99 -28.01 -11.91
N LYS A 212 -20.66 -29.10 -11.22
CA LYS A 212 -19.66 -30.09 -11.66
C LYS A 212 -20.22 -31.09 -12.68
N THR A 213 -21.49 -30.99 -13.07
CA THR A 213 -22.06 -31.80 -14.16
C THR A 213 -21.63 -31.31 -15.54
N ASN A 214 -21.25 -30.04 -15.66
CA ASN A 214 -20.59 -29.48 -16.84
C ASN A 214 -19.17 -30.08 -16.96
N PRO A 215 -18.79 -30.80 -18.02
CA PRO A 215 -17.46 -31.37 -18.16
C PRO A 215 -16.32 -30.32 -18.14
N ASP A 216 -16.62 -29.07 -18.50
CA ASP A 216 -15.62 -27.99 -18.61
C ASP A 216 -15.52 -27.12 -17.35
N TRP A 217 -16.18 -27.51 -16.25
CA TRP A 217 -16.26 -26.72 -15.01
C TRP A 217 -14.91 -26.26 -14.46
N LEU A 218 -13.88 -27.11 -14.55
CA LEU A 218 -12.52 -26.78 -14.12
C LEU A 218 -11.90 -25.66 -14.94
N TYR A 219 -12.12 -25.71 -16.26
CA TYR A 219 -11.60 -24.73 -17.19
C TYR A 219 -12.30 -23.38 -17.01
N GLU A 220 -13.62 -23.38 -16.84
CA GLU A 220 -14.38 -22.16 -16.54
C GLU A 220 -13.85 -21.47 -15.28
N VAL A 221 -13.63 -22.23 -14.20
CA VAL A 221 -13.08 -21.69 -12.95
C VAL A 221 -11.67 -21.13 -13.17
N PHE A 222 -10.82 -21.87 -13.87
CA PHE A 222 -9.46 -21.41 -14.22
C PHE A 222 -9.49 -20.06 -14.95
N VAL A 223 -10.35 -19.93 -15.98
CA VAL A 223 -10.49 -18.68 -16.74
C VAL A 223 -10.93 -17.56 -15.81
N VAL A 224 -11.96 -17.78 -14.99
CA VAL A 224 -12.50 -16.75 -14.09
C VAL A 224 -11.44 -16.27 -13.10
N ILE A 225 -10.75 -17.17 -12.39
CA ILE A 225 -9.75 -16.75 -11.37
C ILE A 225 -8.52 -16.06 -11.98
N CYS A 226 -8.26 -16.27 -13.28
CA CYS A 226 -7.16 -15.65 -14.01
C CYS A 226 -7.53 -14.32 -14.68
N THR A 227 -8.81 -14.08 -14.96
CA THR A 227 -9.25 -12.93 -15.77
C THR A 227 -10.15 -11.95 -15.02
N ASP A 228 -10.92 -12.43 -14.04
CA ASP A 228 -11.80 -11.59 -13.21
C ASP A 228 -11.17 -11.35 -11.84
N ALA A 229 -10.54 -10.19 -11.69
CA ALA A 229 -9.92 -9.77 -10.43
C ALA A 229 -10.95 -9.61 -9.29
N THR A 230 -12.19 -9.20 -9.59
CA THR A 230 -13.23 -9.03 -8.57
C THR A 230 -13.60 -10.38 -7.98
N VAL A 231 -13.85 -11.37 -8.84
CA VAL A 231 -14.12 -12.74 -8.39
C VAL A 231 -12.90 -13.33 -7.69
N ALA A 232 -11.70 -13.18 -8.25
CA ALA A 232 -10.49 -13.71 -7.63
C ALA A 232 -10.27 -13.17 -6.21
N MET A 233 -10.42 -11.87 -5.97
CA MET A 233 -10.28 -11.28 -4.63
C MET A 233 -11.40 -11.70 -3.68
N ASP A 234 -12.65 -11.83 -4.17
CA ASP A 234 -13.76 -12.39 -3.40
C ASP A 234 -13.46 -13.83 -2.96
N LEU A 235 -12.84 -14.64 -3.81
CA LEU A 235 -12.46 -16.01 -3.46
C LEU A 235 -11.35 -16.07 -2.42
N VAL A 236 -10.35 -15.17 -2.49
CA VAL A 236 -9.35 -15.02 -1.43
C VAL A 236 -10.04 -14.73 -0.09
N ALA A 237 -10.95 -13.76 -0.09
CA ALA A 237 -11.69 -13.37 1.10
C ALA A 237 -12.57 -14.50 1.66
N LYS A 238 -13.32 -15.19 0.79
CA LYS A 238 -14.13 -16.36 1.16
C LYS A 238 -13.30 -17.50 1.75
N ASN A 239 -12.09 -17.74 1.24
CA ASN A 239 -11.21 -18.74 1.81
C ASN A 239 -10.76 -18.36 3.23
N VAL A 240 -10.47 -17.08 3.49
CA VAL A 240 -10.18 -16.59 4.85
C VAL A 240 -11.39 -16.80 5.77
N VAL A 241 -12.60 -16.46 5.32
CA VAL A 241 -13.85 -16.69 6.08
C VAL A 241 -14.04 -18.18 6.38
N ARG A 242 -13.80 -19.06 5.39
CA ARG A 242 -13.84 -20.52 5.58
C ARG A 242 -12.90 -20.97 6.68
N GLY A 243 -11.67 -20.47 6.71
CA GLY A 243 -10.72 -20.75 7.80
C GLY A 243 -11.21 -20.27 9.16
N GLY A 244 -11.83 -19.09 9.21
CA GLY A 244 -12.45 -18.58 10.44
C GLY A 244 -13.64 -19.42 10.92
N ASN A 245 -14.46 -19.92 10.00
CA ASN A 245 -15.58 -20.80 10.31
C ASN A 245 -15.10 -22.14 10.91
N ILE A 246 -13.98 -22.68 10.43
CA ILE A 246 -13.36 -23.90 11.00
C ILE A 246 -12.95 -23.67 12.46
N LEU A 247 -12.46 -22.48 12.81
CA LEU A 247 -12.07 -22.13 14.19
C LEU A 247 -13.21 -21.57 15.05
N GLY A 248 -14.38 -21.27 14.47
CA GLY A 248 -15.47 -20.59 15.16
C GLY A 248 -15.20 -19.11 15.49
N ARG A 249 -14.22 -18.46 14.84
CA ARG A 249 -13.88 -17.03 15.02
C ARG A 249 -13.16 -16.46 13.82
N LYS A 250 -13.13 -15.13 13.68
CA LYS A 250 -12.29 -14.47 12.67
C LYS A 250 -10.80 -14.81 12.88
N LEU A 251 -10.11 -15.05 11.77
CA LEU A 251 -8.66 -15.24 11.77
C LEU A 251 -7.95 -13.88 11.93
N THR A 252 -6.82 -13.88 12.63
CA THR A 252 -5.89 -12.76 12.60
C THR A 252 -5.18 -12.68 11.24
N LEU A 253 -4.43 -11.60 10.99
CA LEU A 253 -3.68 -11.45 9.74
C LEU A 253 -2.69 -12.59 9.53
N GLN A 254 -1.87 -12.93 10.52
CA GLN A 254 -0.90 -14.02 10.40
C GLN A 254 -1.56 -15.38 10.28
N GLU A 255 -2.66 -15.62 11.00
CA GLU A 255 -3.43 -16.86 10.86
C GLU A 255 -4.01 -17.01 9.46
N SER A 256 -4.50 -15.91 8.88
CA SER A 256 -5.05 -15.90 7.53
C SER A 256 -3.99 -16.21 6.48
N THR A 257 -2.80 -15.60 6.56
CA THR A 257 -1.71 -15.87 5.62
C THR A 257 -1.22 -17.32 5.73
N VAL A 258 -1.10 -17.85 6.96
CA VAL A 258 -0.74 -19.27 7.21
C VAL A 258 -1.79 -20.21 6.63
N PHE A 259 -3.07 -19.97 6.95
CA PHE A 259 -4.16 -20.82 6.49
C PHE A 259 -4.27 -20.84 4.97
N TYR A 260 -4.18 -19.68 4.33
CA TYR A 260 -4.31 -19.55 2.89
C TYR A 260 -3.24 -20.36 2.14
N ASN A 261 -1.99 -20.26 2.58
CA ASN A 261 -0.85 -20.89 1.92
C ASN A 261 -0.62 -22.36 2.29
N ALA A 262 -0.93 -22.74 3.53
CA ALA A 262 -0.49 -24.02 4.11
C ALA A 262 -1.63 -24.85 4.72
N GLY A 263 -2.86 -24.34 4.67
CA GLY A 263 -4.08 -25.04 5.07
C GLY A 263 -4.25 -25.22 6.58
N GLU A 264 -5.30 -25.95 6.93
CA GLU A 264 -5.77 -26.11 8.31
C GLU A 264 -4.74 -26.75 9.26
N LYS A 265 -4.00 -27.76 8.79
CA LYS A 265 -2.96 -28.42 9.61
C LYS A 265 -1.87 -27.42 10.03
N ALA A 266 -1.42 -26.57 9.10
CA ALA A 266 -0.44 -25.55 9.39
C ALA A 266 -1.00 -24.45 10.29
N LEU A 267 -2.25 -24.04 10.08
CA LEU A 267 -2.95 -23.11 10.97
C LEU A 267 -3.01 -23.63 12.41
N ASN A 268 -3.37 -24.90 12.60
CA ASN A 268 -3.40 -25.55 13.91
C ASN A 268 -2.01 -25.58 14.57
N SER A 269 -0.96 -25.92 13.82
CA SER A 269 0.42 -25.85 14.34
C SER A 269 0.88 -24.43 14.64
N TRP A 270 0.44 -23.43 13.88
CA TRP A 270 0.72 -22.02 14.16
C TRP A 270 0.09 -21.58 15.49
N ILE A 271 -1.19 -21.87 15.68
CA ILE A 271 -1.94 -21.52 16.90
C ILE A 271 -1.31 -22.18 18.15
N LYS A 272 -0.80 -23.41 18.01
CA LYS A 272 -0.11 -24.12 19.08
C LYS A 272 1.34 -23.68 19.29
N GLY A 273 1.87 -22.78 18.46
CA GLY A 273 3.27 -22.34 18.54
C GLY A 273 4.29 -23.40 18.10
N GLU A 274 3.86 -24.40 17.33
CA GLU A 274 4.67 -25.55 16.90
C GLU A 274 5.52 -25.25 15.65
N ILE A 275 5.31 -24.12 14.98
CA ILE A 275 6.08 -23.76 13.79
C ILE A 275 7.43 -23.13 14.21
N PRO A 276 8.58 -23.74 13.87
CA PRO A 276 9.88 -23.21 14.26
C PRO A 276 10.17 -21.87 13.59
N LYS A 277 10.81 -20.92 14.30
CA LYS A 277 11.19 -19.59 13.76
C LYS A 277 11.97 -19.66 12.44
N LYS A 278 12.92 -20.58 12.33
CA LYS A 278 13.71 -20.80 11.09
C LYS A 278 12.84 -21.19 9.89
N ARG A 279 11.71 -21.86 10.13
CA ARG A 279 10.75 -22.21 9.08
C ARG A 279 9.95 -20.98 8.64
N LEU A 280 9.56 -20.13 9.59
CA LEU A 280 8.86 -18.87 9.32
C LEU A 280 9.69 -17.95 8.41
N GLU A 281 11.00 -17.84 8.64
CA GLU A 281 11.89 -16.98 7.84
C GLU A 281 11.89 -17.30 6.34
N LYS A 282 11.58 -18.55 5.97
CA LYS A 282 11.56 -19.02 4.57
C LYS A 282 10.14 -19.27 4.05
N ALA A 283 9.13 -19.18 4.90
CA ALA A 283 7.77 -19.52 4.55
C ALA A 283 7.13 -18.46 3.65
N VAL A 284 6.36 -18.90 2.65
CA VAL A 284 5.58 -17.99 1.79
C VAL A 284 4.61 -17.15 2.63
N TYR A 285 3.90 -17.79 3.55
CA TYR A 285 2.91 -17.18 4.45
C TYR A 285 3.45 -16.17 5.48
N ALA A 286 4.77 -15.96 5.52
CA ALA A 286 5.43 -14.99 6.38
C ALA A 286 6.08 -13.86 5.60
N ARG A 287 6.04 -13.89 4.25
CA ARG A 287 6.69 -12.90 3.40
C ARG A 287 6.08 -11.51 3.58
N SER A 288 4.79 -11.40 3.83
CA SER A 288 4.11 -10.10 4.02
C SER A 288 4.35 -9.47 5.39
N TRP A 289 4.78 -10.22 6.39
CA TRP A 289 4.72 -9.77 7.79
C TRP A 289 5.61 -8.58 8.11
N LYS A 290 6.69 -8.39 7.36
CA LYS A 290 7.59 -7.23 7.46
C LYS A 290 7.24 -6.12 6.49
N TRP A 291 6.06 -6.12 5.88
CA TRP A 291 5.68 -5.16 4.85
C TRP A 291 4.30 -4.56 5.13
N GLN A 292 3.78 -4.66 6.35
CA GLN A 292 2.40 -4.31 6.67
C GLN A 292 2.11 -2.82 6.49
N GLU A 293 3.02 -1.92 6.87
CA GLU A 293 2.84 -0.49 6.60
C GLU A 293 2.92 -0.19 5.09
N ALA A 294 3.86 -0.82 4.38
CA ALA A 294 3.99 -0.67 2.94
C ALA A 294 2.76 -1.22 2.18
N ILE A 295 2.20 -2.35 2.60
CA ILE A 295 0.97 -2.96 2.06
C ILE A 295 -0.22 -2.04 2.31
N LYS A 296 -0.31 -1.44 3.49
CA LYS A 296 -1.37 -0.47 3.82
C LYS A 296 -1.29 0.80 2.97
N LEU A 297 -0.07 1.30 2.69
CA LEU A 297 0.13 2.40 1.75
C LEU A 297 -0.24 1.98 0.33
N ALA A 298 0.16 0.79 -0.11
CA ALA A 298 -0.18 0.25 -1.43
C ALA A 298 -1.70 0.10 -1.60
N LEU A 299 -2.44 -0.32 -0.58
CA LEU A 299 -3.91 -0.35 -0.59
C LEU A 299 -4.57 1.02 -0.85
N ASN A 300 -3.84 2.12 -0.63
CA ASN A 300 -4.27 3.47 -0.95
C ASN A 300 -3.67 4.00 -2.27
N GLY A 301 -2.93 3.15 -2.99
CA GLY A 301 -2.30 3.47 -4.27
C GLY A 301 -0.86 4.00 -4.15
N ASP A 302 -0.29 4.04 -2.95
CA ASP A 302 1.05 4.57 -2.69
C ASP A 302 2.06 3.43 -2.55
N VAL A 303 2.91 3.24 -3.57
CA VAL A 303 3.93 2.19 -3.56
C VAL A 303 5.23 2.73 -2.99
N ILE A 304 5.45 2.50 -1.70
CA ILE A 304 6.64 2.95 -0.95
C ILE A 304 7.26 1.73 -0.26
N ALA A 305 8.39 1.26 -0.78
CA ALA A 305 9.00 0.00 -0.36
C ALA A 305 9.98 0.19 0.81
N ILE A 306 9.45 0.13 2.02
CA ILE A 306 10.25 0.07 3.25
C ILE A 306 9.70 -1.04 4.13
N PRO A 307 10.51 -2.03 4.49
CA PRO A 307 10.06 -3.09 5.38
C PRO A 307 9.90 -2.56 6.82
N ASP A 308 8.92 -3.09 7.54
CA ASP A 308 8.69 -2.82 8.94
C ASP A 308 9.91 -3.25 9.76
N GLY A 309 10.32 -2.40 10.69
CA GLY A 309 11.48 -2.66 11.55
C GLY A 309 12.83 -2.65 10.81
N CYS A 310 12.91 -2.01 9.64
CA CYS A 310 14.16 -1.78 8.93
C CYS A 310 15.23 -1.15 9.85
N GLU A 311 16.45 -1.69 9.83
CA GLU A 311 17.55 -1.24 10.68
C GLU A 311 18.43 -0.22 9.93
N GLY A 312 18.76 0.89 10.58
CA GLY A 312 19.56 1.97 9.99
C GLY A 312 18.73 2.99 9.19
N THR A 313 19.36 3.60 8.18
CA THR A 313 18.70 4.60 7.32
C THR A 313 18.15 3.92 6.07
N CYS A 314 16.89 3.50 6.11
CA CYS A 314 16.25 2.85 4.96
C CYS A 314 15.49 3.89 4.16
N ARG A 315 15.67 3.94 2.83
CA ARG A 315 15.04 4.95 1.97
C ARG A 315 14.31 4.30 0.79
N ALA A 316 13.19 4.88 0.41
CA ALA A 316 12.42 4.51 -0.78
C ALA A 316 12.33 5.68 -1.76
N ASP A 317 12.35 5.36 -3.05
CA ASP A 317 11.81 6.25 -4.09
C ASP A 317 10.35 5.85 -4.32
N PRO A 318 9.38 6.71 -3.97
CA PRO A 318 7.96 6.41 -4.11
C PRO A 318 7.58 6.16 -5.56
N GLU A 319 6.92 5.05 -5.86
CA GLU A 319 6.32 4.81 -7.19
C GLU A 319 4.89 5.33 -7.22
N LEU A 320 4.50 5.93 -8.35
CA LEU A 320 3.12 6.30 -8.61
C LEU A 320 2.53 5.24 -9.56
N GLN A 321 1.71 4.34 -9.04
CA GLN A 321 0.91 3.43 -9.87
C GLN A 321 -0.38 4.16 -10.25
N VAL A 322 -0.33 4.94 -11.35
CA VAL A 322 -1.51 5.65 -11.89
C VAL A 322 -2.48 4.74 -12.63
N GLU A 323 -2.02 3.56 -13.07
CA GLU A 323 -2.83 2.64 -13.84
C GLU A 323 -3.62 1.75 -12.87
N THR A 324 -4.93 1.97 -12.77
CA THR A 324 -5.83 0.83 -12.59
C THR A 324 -5.71 0.04 -13.88
N TRP A 325 -5.26 -1.20 -13.82
CA TRP A 325 -5.17 -2.00 -15.03
C TRP A 325 -6.53 -2.15 -15.66
N LYS A 326 -6.58 -1.81 -16.94
CA LYS A 326 -7.69 -2.19 -17.79
C LYS A 326 -7.43 -3.62 -18.19
N PHE A 327 -8.34 -4.52 -17.81
CA PHE A 327 -8.34 -5.86 -18.34
C PHE A 327 -8.22 -5.81 -19.85
N ASP A 328 -7.11 -6.33 -20.37
CA ASP A 328 -6.94 -6.51 -21.79
C ASP A 328 -7.89 -7.64 -22.20
N PRO A 329 -9.01 -7.33 -22.88
CA PRO A 329 -9.97 -8.35 -23.26
C PRO A 329 -9.39 -9.31 -24.29
N SER A 330 -8.25 -9.00 -24.92
CA SER A 330 -7.52 -9.96 -25.76
C SER A 330 -6.83 -11.06 -24.97
N LEU A 331 -6.75 -10.92 -23.63
CA LEU A 331 -6.41 -11.98 -22.67
C LEU A 331 -7.65 -12.77 -22.21
N LYS A 332 -8.87 -12.42 -22.63
CA LYS A 332 -9.86 -13.49 -22.81
C LYS A 332 -9.20 -14.39 -23.81
N LEU A 333 -8.86 -15.61 -23.38
CA LEU A 333 -8.50 -16.68 -24.29
C LEU A 333 -9.45 -16.55 -25.48
N SER A 334 -8.87 -16.29 -26.65
CA SER A 334 -9.58 -16.45 -27.90
C SER A 334 -9.91 -17.93 -27.97
N LEU A 335 -11.06 -18.26 -27.38
CA LEU A 335 -11.78 -19.51 -27.57
C LEU A 335 -12.57 -19.36 -28.85
#